data_AF-A0A1A9AQX9-F1
#
_entry.id   AF-A0A1A9AQX9-F1
#
_cell.length_a   1.000
_cell.length_b   1.000
_cell.length_c   1.000
_cell.angle_alpha   90.00
_cell.angle_beta   90.00
_cell.angle_gamma   90.00
#
_symmetry.space_group_name_H-M   'P 1'
#
loop_
_entity.id
_entity.type
_entity.pdbx_description
1 polymer ?
#
loop_
_entity_poly.entity_id
_entity_poly.type
_entity_poly.pdbx_seq_one_letter_code
_entity_poly.pdbx_strand_id
1 'polypeptide(L)'
;MAGDSDITTLTRYIPVDSFISMIERDVKKLIHEYGHIDCGLRHEELCEELNKYIYKKKTLELRFMDEKGKTKWNSEWSRKRNGFFSRLFEKEGFINMCYPKNYKNNPSLYQLKSKHIQFCKKRDVLKAAVERNNEYNECVKYNQWVIAEIKSLTNEFLGNVKVSYLPTVKKYFRTKTQPEGYEPPDKYRNSRLDCTQYNPPQRSNPKGPAEKERETPSQKKKKSGG
;
A
#
# COMPACT_ATOMS: atom_id res chain seq x y z
N MET A 1 -26.96 8.58 38.19
CA MET A 1 -27.98 8.73 37.12
C MET A 1 -28.32 7.34 36.63
N ALA A 2 -29.46 6.82 37.05
CA ALA A 2 -29.94 5.49 36.72
C ALA A 2 -30.37 5.45 35.26
N GLY A 3 -29.86 4.48 34.49
CA GLY A 3 -30.32 4.24 33.13
C GLY A 3 -31.58 3.41 33.19
N ASP A 4 -32.68 3.97 32.69
CA ASP A 4 -33.93 3.24 32.44
C ASP A 4 -33.60 1.95 31.68
N SER A 5 -33.75 0.82 32.36
CA SER A 5 -33.76 -0.48 31.74
C SER A 5 -35.09 -0.64 31.03
N ASP A 6 -35.19 -0.11 29.81
CA ASP A 6 -36.20 -0.55 28.85
C ASP A 6 -36.05 -2.07 28.73
N ILE A 7 -36.93 -2.81 29.40
CA ILE A 7 -37.07 -4.26 29.19
C ILE A 7 -37.55 -4.39 27.75
N THR A 8 -36.60 -4.52 26.82
CA THR A 8 -36.90 -4.73 25.42
C THR A 8 -37.68 -6.04 25.29
N THR A 9 -38.94 -5.95 24.92
CA THR A 9 -39.82 -7.07 24.54
C THR A 9 -39.38 -7.76 23.23
N LEU A 10 -38.15 -7.49 22.79
CA LEU A 10 -37.56 -7.95 21.55
C LEU A 10 -36.75 -9.20 21.84
N THR A 11 -37.14 -10.29 21.19
CA THR A 11 -36.54 -11.60 21.45
C THR A 11 -35.08 -11.60 20.98
N ARG A 12 -34.16 -11.88 21.91
CA ARG A 12 -32.71 -12.01 21.64
C ARG A 12 -32.12 -10.78 20.91
N TYR A 13 -32.60 -9.59 21.26
CA TYR A 13 -32.10 -8.35 20.66
C TYR A 13 -30.63 -8.13 21.00
N ILE A 14 -29.79 -7.98 19.99
CA ILE A 14 -28.37 -7.67 20.16
C ILE A 14 -28.16 -6.20 19.75
N PRO A 15 -27.62 -5.34 20.62
CA PRO A 15 -27.38 -3.94 20.28
C PRO A 15 -26.44 -3.77 19.08
N VAL A 16 -26.71 -2.75 18.26
CA VAL A 16 -25.85 -2.39 17.11
C VAL A 16 -24.40 -2.09 17.52
N ASP A 17 -24.17 -1.55 18.72
CA ASP A 17 -22.82 -1.24 19.21
C ASP A 17 -22.00 -2.50 19.49
N SER A 18 -22.65 -3.60 19.89
CA SER A 18 -22.02 -4.92 20.03
C SER A 18 -21.57 -5.45 18.67
N PHE A 19 -22.42 -5.32 17.64
CA PHE A 19 -22.07 -5.68 16.27
C PHE A 19 -20.89 -4.85 15.75
N ILE A 20 -20.90 -3.52 15.96
CA ILE A 20 -19.81 -2.62 15.59
C ILE A 20 -18.49 -3.07 16.22
N SER A 21 -18.51 -3.35 17.52
CA SER A 21 -17.32 -3.78 18.27
C SER A 21 -16.77 -5.11 17.75
N MET A 22 -17.65 -6.04 17.37
CA MET A 22 -17.27 -7.33 16.79
C MET A 22 -16.54 -7.17 15.45
N ILE A 23 -17.01 -6.27 14.57
CA ILE A 23 -16.48 -6.15 13.21
C ILE A 23 -15.27 -5.21 13.08
N GLU A 24 -15.05 -4.33 14.06
CA GLU A 24 -14.08 -3.23 13.93
C GLU A 24 -12.68 -3.72 13.53
N ARG A 25 -12.17 -4.75 14.19
CA ARG A 25 -10.83 -5.31 13.90
C ARG A 25 -10.71 -5.85 12.48
N ASP A 26 -11.70 -6.61 12.03
CA ASP A 26 -11.70 -7.23 10.70
C ASP A 26 -11.81 -6.16 9.60
N VAL A 27 -12.64 -5.13 9.84
CA VAL A 27 -12.75 -3.99 8.91
C VAL A 27 -11.42 -3.23 8.82
N LYS A 28 -10.71 -2.99 9.94
CA LYS A 28 -9.35 -2.40 9.90
C LYS A 28 -8.41 -3.24 9.04
N LYS A 29 -8.42 -4.55 9.23
CA LYS A 29 -7.59 -5.47 8.44
C LYS A 29 -7.89 -5.35 6.95
N LEU A 30 -9.17 -5.32 6.55
CA LEU A 30 -9.57 -5.09 5.16
C LEU A 30 -9.08 -3.73 4.63
N ILE A 31 -9.25 -2.65 5.39
CA ILE A 31 -8.76 -1.32 4.99
C ILE A 31 -7.26 -1.36 4.69
N HIS A 32 -6.45 -2.00 5.54
CA HIS A 32 -5.00 -2.13 5.33
C HIS A 32 -4.65 -3.13 4.22
N GLU A 33 -5.45 -4.15 3.97
CA GLU A 33 -5.27 -5.10 2.86
C GLU A 33 -5.47 -4.43 1.49
N TYR A 34 -6.43 -3.50 1.39
CA TYR A 34 -6.74 -2.75 0.18
C TYR A 34 -6.13 -1.34 0.15
N GLY A 35 -5.45 -0.93 1.22
CA GLY A 35 -4.89 0.41 1.39
C GLY A 35 -3.39 0.44 1.53
N HIS A 36 -2.82 1.60 1.26
CA HIS A 36 -1.45 1.97 1.57
C HIS A 36 -1.46 3.44 1.96
N ILE A 37 -0.98 3.78 3.16
CA ILE A 37 -1.19 5.10 3.77
C ILE A 37 -0.74 6.26 2.86
N ASP A 38 0.41 6.12 2.20
CA ASP A 38 0.94 7.16 1.30
C ASP A 38 0.38 7.12 -0.12
N CYS A 39 -0.28 6.03 -0.50
CA CYS A 39 -0.69 5.77 -1.88
C CYS A 39 -2.22 5.73 -2.06
N GLY A 40 -2.99 5.63 -0.98
CA GLY A 40 -4.45 5.66 -0.92
C GLY A 40 -5.09 4.26 -0.82
N LEU A 41 -6.32 4.11 -1.31
CA LEU A 41 -7.09 2.87 -1.25
C LEU A 41 -7.49 2.37 -2.64
N ARG A 42 -7.62 1.05 -2.76
CA ARG A 42 -8.34 0.40 -3.87
C ARG A 42 -9.85 0.47 -3.60
N HIS A 43 -10.45 1.63 -3.86
CA HIS A 43 -11.81 1.94 -3.42
C HIS A 43 -12.86 0.92 -3.89
N GLU A 44 -12.86 0.53 -5.16
CA GLU A 44 -13.88 -0.38 -5.68
C GLU A 44 -13.83 -1.77 -5.01
N GLU A 45 -12.67 -2.42 -5.07
CA GLU A 45 -12.45 -3.73 -4.45
C GLU A 45 -12.72 -3.69 -2.94
N LEU A 46 -12.22 -2.67 -2.23
CA LEU A 46 -12.44 -2.52 -0.79
C LEU A 46 -13.93 -2.37 -0.47
N CYS A 47 -14.64 -1.49 -1.17
CA CYS A 47 -16.05 -1.25 -0.88
C CYS A 47 -16.90 -2.49 -1.21
N GLU A 48 -16.55 -3.25 -2.24
CA GLU A 48 -17.22 -4.50 -2.58
C GLU A 48 -17.01 -5.56 -1.48
N GLU A 49 -15.76 -5.82 -1.10
CA GLU A 49 -15.43 -6.82 -0.06
C GLU A 49 -15.96 -6.42 1.31
N LEU A 50 -15.92 -5.13 1.63
CA LEU A 50 -16.49 -4.60 2.86
C LEU A 50 -18.01 -4.79 2.89
N ASN A 51 -18.72 -4.50 1.78
CA ASN A 51 -20.16 -4.75 1.69
C ASN A 51 -20.50 -6.24 1.84
N LYS A 52 -19.75 -7.13 1.17
CA LYS A 52 -19.92 -8.59 1.31
C LYS A 52 -19.71 -9.06 2.75
N TYR A 53 -18.63 -8.60 3.39
CA TYR A 53 -18.31 -8.94 4.77
C TYR A 53 -19.42 -8.49 5.73
N ILE A 54 -19.85 -7.23 5.63
CA ILE A 54 -20.90 -6.66 6.48
C ILE A 54 -22.22 -7.39 6.27
N TYR A 55 -22.60 -7.65 5.02
CA TYR A 55 -23.82 -8.39 4.69
C TYR A 55 -23.83 -9.78 5.32
N LYS A 56 -22.72 -10.51 5.22
CA LYS A 56 -22.58 -11.85 5.82
C LYS A 56 -22.70 -11.81 7.34
N LYS A 57 -21.96 -10.91 8.01
CA LYS A 57 -21.98 -10.79 9.47
C LYS A 57 -23.35 -10.34 9.99
N LYS A 58 -23.95 -9.35 9.34
CA LYS A 58 -25.30 -8.86 9.67
C LYS A 58 -26.35 -9.97 9.51
N THR A 59 -26.29 -10.76 8.45
CA THR A 59 -27.25 -11.86 8.23
C THR A 59 -27.18 -12.90 9.34
N LEU A 60 -25.97 -13.22 9.83
CA LEU A 60 -25.78 -14.13 10.97
C LEU A 60 -26.32 -13.53 12.27
N GLU A 61 -26.05 -12.26 12.52
CA GLU A 61 -26.53 -11.51 13.70
C GLU A 61 -28.07 -11.50 13.78
N LEU A 62 -28.72 -11.16 12.67
CA LEU A 62 -30.17 -11.00 12.58
C LEU A 62 -30.93 -12.33 12.61
N ARG A 63 -30.26 -13.47 12.42
CA ARG A 63 -30.91 -14.80 12.36
C ARG A 63 -31.64 -15.15 13.66
N PHE A 64 -31.18 -14.60 14.79
CA PHE A 64 -31.72 -14.92 16.11
C PHE A 64 -32.83 -13.97 16.58
N MET A 65 -33.10 -12.89 15.84
CA MET A 65 -34.06 -11.85 16.20
C MET A 65 -35.42 -12.10 15.55
N ASP A 66 -36.48 -11.65 16.21
CA ASP A 66 -37.82 -11.55 15.62
C ASP A 66 -37.93 -10.37 14.62
N GLU A 67 -39.01 -10.29 13.86
CA GLU A 67 -39.19 -9.25 12.82
C GLU A 67 -39.19 -7.82 13.39
N LYS A 68 -39.71 -7.63 14.60
CA LYS A 68 -39.69 -6.34 15.29
C LYS A 68 -38.24 -5.95 15.65
N GLY A 69 -37.46 -6.90 16.17
CA GLY A 69 -36.05 -6.76 16.47
C GLY A 69 -35.22 -6.44 15.24
N LYS A 70 -35.41 -7.19 14.13
CA LYS A 70 -34.74 -6.92 12.85
C LYS A 70 -35.03 -5.51 12.34
N THR A 71 -36.29 -5.08 12.39
CA THR A 71 -36.69 -3.74 11.92
C THR A 71 -36.03 -2.65 12.75
N LYS A 72 -36.07 -2.75 14.09
CA LYS A 72 -35.40 -1.80 15.00
C LYS A 72 -33.90 -1.77 14.75
N TRP A 73 -33.26 -2.94 14.71
CA TRP A 73 -31.82 -3.08 14.50
C TRP A 73 -31.38 -2.46 13.17
N ASN A 74 -32.10 -2.72 12.09
CA ASN A 74 -31.79 -2.17 10.76
C ASN A 74 -31.86 -0.64 10.74
N SER A 75 -32.84 -0.06 11.44
CA SER A 75 -32.98 1.39 11.59
C SER A 75 -31.81 2.00 12.36
N GLU A 76 -31.45 1.39 13.50
CA GLU A 76 -30.30 1.81 14.31
C GLU A 76 -28.97 1.69 13.55
N TRP A 77 -28.75 0.57 12.86
CA TRP A 77 -27.57 0.36 12.03
C TRP A 77 -27.47 1.40 10.91
N SER A 78 -28.57 1.67 10.20
CA SER A 78 -28.59 2.68 9.13
C SER A 78 -28.15 4.06 9.64
N ARG A 79 -28.61 4.46 10.82
CA ARG A 79 -28.24 5.73 11.48
C ARG A 79 -26.78 5.77 11.92
N LYS A 80 -26.24 4.67 12.44
CA LYS A 80 -24.87 4.61 13.00
C LYS A 80 -23.78 4.31 11.96
N ARG A 81 -24.11 3.57 10.89
CA ARG A 81 -23.17 3.00 9.91
C ARG A 81 -22.19 4.03 9.35
N ASN A 82 -22.70 5.13 8.79
CA ASN A 82 -21.85 6.11 8.11
C ASN A 82 -20.89 6.78 9.12
N GLY A 83 -21.37 7.12 10.32
CA GLY A 83 -20.53 7.69 11.37
C GLY A 83 -19.46 6.71 11.87
N PHE A 84 -19.80 5.42 12.00
CA PHE A 84 -18.84 4.38 12.33
C PHE A 84 -17.71 4.29 11.29
N PHE A 85 -18.05 4.12 10.02
CA PHE A 85 -17.04 3.98 8.96
C PHE A 85 -16.23 5.26 8.77
N SER A 86 -16.84 6.44 8.77
CA SER A 86 -16.08 7.70 8.64
C SER A 86 -15.01 7.84 9.73
N ARG A 87 -15.38 7.61 11.00
CA ARG A 87 -14.42 7.63 12.12
C ARG A 87 -13.35 6.54 11.99
N LEU A 88 -13.72 5.35 11.54
CA LEU A 88 -12.79 4.24 11.41
C LEU A 88 -11.75 4.52 10.33
N PHE A 89 -12.16 4.90 9.13
CA PHE A 89 -11.24 5.26 8.04
C PHE A 89 -10.33 6.42 8.44
N GLU A 90 -10.87 7.44 9.11
CA GLU A 90 -10.09 8.59 9.57
C GLU A 90 -8.98 8.18 10.56
N LYS A 91 -9.32 7.31 11.53
CA LYS A 91 -8.38 6.73 12.50
C LYS A 91 -7.29 5.90 11.82
N GLU A 92 -7.65 5.11 10.82
CA GLU A 92 -6.70 4.32 10.02
C GLU A 92 -5.94 5.17 8.99
N GLY A 93 -6.20 6.48 8.91
CA GLY A 93 -5.44 7.41 8.06
C GLY A 93 -5.92 7.50 6.61
N PHE A 94 -7.15 7.06 6.32
CA PHE A 94 -7.74 7.05 4.99
C PHE A 94 -8.98 7.93 4.87
N ILE A 95 -9.32 8.30 3.63
CA ILE A 95 -10.58 8.97 3.30
C ILE A 95 -11.67 7.91 3.12
N ASN A 96 -12.79 8.03 3.84
CA ASN A 96 -13.95 7.16 3.64
C ASN A 96 -14.60 7.46 2.27
N MET A 97 -14.65 6.45 1.41
CA MET A 97 -15.25 6.54 0.08
C MET A 97 -16.35 5.48 -0.14
N CYS A 98 -16.56 4.59 0.83
CA CYS A 98 -17.53 3.50 0.72
C CYS A 98 -18.90 3.86 1.29
N TYR A 99 -18.97 4.71 2.33
CA TYR A 99 -20.21 5.01 3.05
C TYR A 99 -20.38 6.51 3.34
N PRO A 100 -21.23 7.23 2.58
CA PRO A 100 -21.86 6.78 1.32
C PRO A 100 -20.84 6.62 0.19
N LYS A 101 -21.17 5.78 -0.79
CA LYS A 101 -20.38 5.64 -2.02
C LYS A 101 -20.33 6.99 -2.74
N ASN A 102 -19.15 7.58 -2.87
CA ASN A 102 -18.95 8.94 -3.39
C ASN A 102 -17.98 9.01 -4.58
N TYR A 103 -17.74 7.88 -5.25
CA TYR A 103 -16.78 7.77 -6.34
C TYR A 103 -17.48 7.26 -7.62
N LYS A 104 -17.09 7.82 -8.78
CA LYS A 104 -17.69 7.52 -10.10
C LYS A 104 -17.03 6.30 -10.72
N ASN A 105 -17.81 5.37 -11.26
CA ASN A 105 -17.28 4.18 -11.93
C ASN A 105 -16.44 4.56 -13.15
N ASN A 106 -15.14 4.28 -13.09
CA ASN A 106 -14.22 4.37 -14.23
C ASN A 106 -13.24 3.19 -14.16
N PRO A 107 -13.52 2.09 -14.89
CA PRO A 107 -12.74 0.86 -14.78
C PRO A 107 -11.25 1.04 -15.04
N SER A 108 -10.85 1.86 -16.02
CA SER A 108 -9.43 2.06 -16.34
C SER A 108 -8.69 2.81 -15.23
N LEU A 109 -9.34 3.80 -14.61
CA LEU A 109 -8.75 4.54 -13.48
C LEU A 109 -8.68 3.70 -12.21
N TYR A 110 -9.63 2.80 -11.98
CA TYR A 110 -9.56 1.86 -10.87
C TYR A 110 -8.49 0.81 -11.05
N GLN A 111 -8.36 0.25 -12.25
CA GLN A 111 -7.28 -0.69 -12.56
C GLN A 111 -5.92 -0.03 -12.36
N LEU A 112 -5.74 1.19 -12.86
CA LEU A 112 -4.52 1.97 -12.65
C LEU A 112 -4.26 2.24 -11.15
N LYS A 113 -5.28 2.65 -10.39
CA LYS A 113 -5.17 2.85 -8.94
C LYS A 113 -4.79 1.55 -8.22
N SER A 114 -5.38 0.42 -8.62
CA SER A 114 -5.10 -0.90 -8.05
C SER A 114 -3.64 -1.28 -8.26
N LYS A 115 -3.14 -1.18 -9.50
CA LYS A 115 -1.72 -1.40 -9.84
C LYS A 115 -0.79 -0.47 -9.07
N HIS A 116 -1.15 0.81 -8.95
CA HIS A 116 -0.38 1.78 -8.16
C HIS A 116 -0.26 1.40 -6.68
N ILE A 117 -1.37 0.99 -6.03
CA ILE A 117 -1.33 0.52 -4.63
C ILE A 117 -0.49 -0.75 -4.49
N GLN A 118 -0.64 -1.70 -5.41
CA GLN A 118 0.16 -2.93 -5.40
C GLN A 118 1.65 -2.64 -5.57
N PHE A 119 2.00 -1.73 -6.49
CA PHE A 119 3.37 -1.23 -6.65
C PHE A 119 3.90 -0.64 -5.35
N CYS A 120 3.18 0.27 -4.69
CA CYS A 120 3.64 0.86 -3.43
C CYS A 120 3.91 -0.20 -2.35
N LYS A 121 2.99 -1.16 -2.17
CA LYS A 121 3.17 -2.25 -1.19
C LYS A 121 4.39 -3.11 -1.51
N LYS A 122 4.53 -3.54 -2.77
CA LYS A 122 5.64 -4.40 -3.19
C LYS A 122 6.97 -3.64 -3.10
N ARG A 123 6.98 -2.37 -3.47
CA ARG A 123 8.13 -1.48 -3.35
C ARG A 123 8.61 -1.41 -1.90
N ASP A 124 7.73 -1.15 -0.95
CA ASP A 124 8.11 -0.99 0.45
C ASP A 124 8.68 -2.29 1.04
N VAL A 125 8.09 -3.44 0.68
CA VAL A 125 8.61 -4.77 1.08
C VAL A 125 10.01 -5.02 0.50
N LEU A 126 10.19 -4.79 -0.81
CA LEU A 126 11.48 -5.02 -1.46
C LEU A 126 12.55 -4.03 -0.99
N LYS A 127 12.18 -2.76 -0.80
CA LYS A 127 13.05 -1.72 -0.28
C LYS A 127 13.56 -2.09 1.11
N ALA A 128 12.66 -2.50 2.02
CA ALA A 128 13.04 -2.94 3.36
C ALA A 128 13.95 -4.19 3.34
N ALA A 129 13.77 -5.09 2.36
CA ALA A 129 14.65 -6.24 2.18
C ALA A 129 16.06 -5.83 1.72
N VAL A 130 16.18 -4.91 0.77
CA VAL A 130 17.47 -4.36 0.32
C VAL A 130 18.18 -3.62 1.45
N GLU A 131 17.46 -2.76 2.18
CA GLU A 131 17.99 -2.02 3.34
C GLU A 131 18.51 -2.95 4.44
N ARG A 132 17.87 -4.12 4.64
CA ARG A 132 18.32 -5.12 5.61
C ARG A 132 19.54 -5.91 5.16
N ASN A 133 19.58 -6.34 3.90
CA ASN A 133 20.67 -7.16 3.38
C ASN A 133 21.93 -6.32 3.10
N ASN A 134 21.74 -5.03 2.83
CA ASN A 134 22.79 -4.07 2.52
C ASN A 134 23.71 -4.50 1.34
N GLU A 135 23.13 -5.12 0.31
CA GLU A 135 23.87 -5.65 -0.85
C GLU A 135 23.68 -4.79 -2.10
N TYR A 136 24.78 -4.33 -2.70
CA TYR A 136 24.77 -3.55 -3.95
C TYR A 136 23.97 -4.23 -5.07
N ASN A 137 24.21 -5.53 -5.31
CA ASN A 137 23.56 -6.26 -6.40
C ASN A 137 22.04 -6.36 -6.20
N GLU A 138 21.58 -6.55 -4.97
CA GLU A 138 20.14 -6.56 -4.65
C GLU A 138 19.53 -5.17 -4.82
N CYS A 139 20.24 -4.10 -4.46
CA CYS A 139 19.82 -2.73 -4.76
C CYS A 139 19.68 -2.48 -6.27
N VAL A 140 20.62 -2.96 -7.08
CA VAL A 140 20.57 -2.82 -8.55
C VAL A 140 19.36 -3.54 -9.12
N LYS A 141 19.12 -4.80 -8.71
CA LYS A 141 17.94 -5.57 -9.14
C LYS A 141 16.63 -4.87 -8.74
N TYR A 142 16.55 -4.37 -7.51
CA TYR A 142 15.43 -3.57 -7.04
C TYR A 142 15.19 -2.34 -7.93
N ASN A 143 16.24 -1.56 -8.20
CA ASN A 143 16.13 -0.36 -9.03
C ASN A 143 15.70 -0.67 -10.47
N GLN A 144 16.18 -1.78 -11.05
CA GLN A 144 15.74 -2.25 -12.37
C GLN A 144 14.24 -2.56 -12.39
N TRP A 145 13.76 -3.29 -11.38
CA TRP A 145 12.33 -3.57 -11.21
C TRP A 145 11.51 -2.28 -11.04
N VAL A 146 11.94 -1.37 -10.15
CA VAL A 146 11.27 -0.08 -9.93
C VAL A 146 11.17 0.73 -11.23
N ILE A 147 12.24 0.83 -12.01
CA ILE A 147 12.25 1.58 -13.29
C ILE A 147 11.24 0.98 -14.27
N ALA A 148 11.17 -0.35 -14.39
CA ALA A 148 10.24 -1.03 -15.28
C ALA A 148 8.77 -0.77 -14.88
N GLU A 149 8.44 -0.90 -13.60
CA GLU A 149 7.10 -0.64 -13.07
C GLU A 149 6.68 0.83 -13.25
N ILE A 150 7.56 1.77 -12.91
CA ILE A 150 7.30 3.21 -13.05
C ILE A 150 7.01 3.55 -14.52
N LYS A 151 7.78 3.01 -15.45
CA LYS A 151 7.56 3.23 -16.88
C LYS A 151 6.17 2.73 -17.30
N SER A 152 5.81 1.52 -16.87
CA SER A 152 4.50 0.93 -17.14
C SER A 152 3.35 1.79 -16.59
N LEU A 153 3.39 2.11 -15.30
CA LEU A 153 2.38 2.90 -14.61
C LEU A 153 2.26 4.33 -15.16
N THR A 154 3.39 4.95 -15.50
CA THR A 154 3.41 6.31 -16.07
C THR A 154 2.76 6.32 -17.45
N ASN A 155 3.05 5.34 -18.31
CA ASN A 155 2.43 5.24 -19.62
C ASN A 155 0.91 5.07 -19.52
N GLU A 156 0.45 4.21 -18.62
CA GLU A 156 -0.98 3.99 -18.38
C GLU A 156 -1.66 5.23 -17.78
N PHE A 157 -1.00 5.94 -16.85
CA PHE A 157 -1.47 7.22 -16.33
C PHE A 157 -1.63 8.27 -17.44
N LEU A 158 -0.59 8.48 -18.26
CA LEU A 158 -0.63 9.42 -19.37
C LEU A 158 -1.70 9.05 -20.40
N GLY A 159 -1.90 7.75 -20.67
CA GLY A 159 -3.00 7.25 -21.49
C GLY A 159 -4.37 7.65 -20.96
N ASN A 160 -4.62 7.49 -19.66
CA ASN A 160 -5.85 7.91 -19.02
C ASN A 160 -6.03 9.44 -19.01
N VAL A 161 -4.94 10.19 -18.81
CA VAL A 161 -4.97 11.67 -18.84
C VAL A 161 -5.39 12.19 -20.20
N LYS A 162 -4.93 11.57 -21.30
CA LYS A 162 -5.36 11.92 -22.67
C LYS A 162 -6.86 11.76 -22.87
N VAL A 163 -7.50 10.80 -22.17
CA VAL A 163 -8.93 10.50 -22.31
C VAL A 163 -9.81 11.31 -21.35
N SER A 164 -9.40 11.47 -20.09
CA SER A 164 -10.27 11.98 -19.01
C SER A 164 -9.85 13.34 -18.42
N TYR A 165 -8.79 13.96 -18.93
CA TYR A 165 -8.16 15.18 -18.42
C TYR A 165 -7.48 15.02 -17.05
N LEU A 166 -6.34 15.71 -16.86
CA LEU A 166 -5.42 15.48 -15.75
C LEU A 166 -6.06 15.64 -14.35
N PRO A 167 -6.79 16.73 -14.03
CA PRO A 167 -7.53 16.88 -12.78
C PRO A 167 -8.48 15.74 -12.43
N THR A 168 -9.13 15.12 -13.43
CA THR A 168 -10.03 13.98 -13.19
C THR A 168 -9.23 12.77 -12.73
N VAL A 169 -8.15 12.45 -13.43
CA VAL A 169 -7.27 11.32 -13.11
C VAL A 169 -6.62 11.51 -11.75
N LYS A 170 -6.10 12.71 -11.47
CA LYS A 170 -5.45 13.09 -10.19
C LYS A 170 -6.36 12.83 -8.99
N LYS A 171 -7.66 13.09 -9.09
CA LYS A 171 -8.63 12.83 -8.00
C LYS A 171 -8.76 11.35 -7.62
N TYR A 172 -8.40 10.40 -8.48
CA TYR A 172 -8.37 8.97 -8.11
C TYR A 172 -7.18 8.63 -7.21
N PHE A 173 -6.17 9.49 -7.18
CA PHE A 173 -4.96 9.36 -6.37
C PHE A 173 -5.04 10.20 -5.09
N ARG A 174 -6.22 10.40 -4.54
CA ARG A 174 -6.38 11.08 -3.24
C ARG A 174 -5.82 10.25 -2.09
N THR A 175 -5.22 10.94 -1.14
CA THR A 175 -4.80 10.43 0.17
C THR A 175 -5.21 11.42 1.24
N LYS A 176 -5.10 11.05 2.52
CA LYS A 176 -5.36 11.97 3.63
C LYS A 176 -4.46 13.20 3.60
N THR A 177 -3.19 13.03 3.21
CA THR A 177 -2.21 14.12 3.09
C THR A 177 -2.33 14.92 1.79
N GLN A 178 -2.95 14.35 0.75
CA GLN A 178 -3.15 14.99 -0.55
C GLN A 178 -4.63 14.83 -0.97
N PRO A 179 -5.56 15.56 -0.32
CA PRO A 179 -7.00 15.41 -0.55
C PRO A 179 -7.45 15.88 -1.93
N GLU A 180 -6.66 16.70 -2.62
CA GLU A 180 -6.89 17.06 -4.02
C GLU A 180 -6.37 16.00 -5.01
N GLY A 181 -5.64 15.02 -4.51
CA GLY A 181 -4.94 14.04 -5.30
C GLY A 181 -3.54 14.49 -5.68
N TYR A 182 -2.75 13.56 -6.18
CA TYR A 182 -1.40 13.79 -6.66
C TYR A 182 -1.18 13.07 -7.99
N GLU A 183 -0.11 13.42 -8.67
CA GLU A 183 0.32 12.72 -9.87
C GLU A 183 1.28 11.61 -9.44
N PRO A 184 0.90 10.33 -9.59
CA PRO A 184 1.77 9.23 -9.20
C PRO A 184 3.20 9.29 -9.76
N PRO A 185 3.42 9.76 -11.01
CA PRO A 185 4.76 9.97 -11.55
C PRO A 185 5.70 10.80 -10.66
N ASP A 186 5.19 11.76 -9.88
CA ASP A 186 6.02 12.56 -8.98
C ASP A 186 6.55 11.72 -7.81
N LYS A 187 5.71 10.87 -7.22
CA LYS A 187 6.12 9.95 -6.14
C LYS A 187 7.00 8.82 -6.65
N TYR A 188 6.78 8.37 -7.87
CA TYR A 188 7.55 7.30 -8.50
C TYR A 188 9.03 7.64 -8.59
N ARG A 189 9.40 8.88 -8.95
CA ARG A 189 10.80 9.32 -9.08
C ARG A 189 11.62 9.07 -7.81
N ASN A 190 10.99 9.19 -6.64
CA ASN A 190 11.62 9.01 -5.33
C ASN A 190 11.64 7.54 -4.85
N SER A 191 11.21 6.59 -5.68
CA SER A 191 11.13 5.16 -5.30
C SER A 191 12.45 4.42 -5.50
N ARG A 192 13.42 4.98 -6.23
CA ARG A 192 14.74 4.38 -6.43
C ARG A 192 15.62 4.54 -5.19
N LEU A 193 16.47 3.55 -4.95
CA LEU A 193 17.53 3.61 -3.94
C LEU A 193 18.83 4.13 -4.56
N ASP A 194 19.62 4.84 -3.75
CA ASP A 194 21.00 5.16 -4.10
C ASP A 194 21.90 3.96 -3.79
N CYS A 195 22.19 3.13 -4.79
CA CYS A 195 22.96 1.91 -4.59
C CYS A 195 24.42 2.18 -4.17
N THR A 196 24.95 3.39 -4.33
CA THR A 196 26.32 3.70 -3.90
C THR A 196 26.51 3.57 -2.39
N GLN A 197 25.43 3.72 -1.62
CA GLN A 197 25.40 3.55 -0.17
C GLN A 197 25.53 2.08 0.28
N TYR A 198 25.34 1.15 -0.67
CA TYR A 198 25.33 -0.30 -0.45
C TYR A 198 26.59 -0.96 -1.04
N ASN A 199 27.54 -0.15 -1.53
CA ASN A 199 28.84 -0.67 -1.91
C ASN A 199 29.57 -1.13 -0.65
N PRO A 200 30.17 -2.34 -0.64
CA PRO A 200 31.13 -2.65 0.39
C PRO A 200 32.22 -1.58 0.37
N PRO A 201 32.74 -1.13 1.54
CA PRO A 201 33.88 -0.23 1.55
C PRO A 201 34.94 -0.84 0.65
N GLN A 202 35.50 -0.03 -0.27
CA GLN A 202 36.59 -0.49 -1.12
C GLN A 202 37.61 -1.11 -0.17
N ARG A 203 37.82 -2.44 -0.26
CA ARG A 203 38.96 -3.07 0.38
C ARG A 203 40.15 -2.31 -0.16
N SER A 204 40.75 -1.47 0.68
CA SER A 204 41.98 -0.74 0.38
C SER A 204 42.91 -1.73 -0.31
N ASN A 205 43.21 -1.47 -1.58
CA ASN A 205 43.98 -2.29 -2.50
C ASN A 205 44.94 -3.27 -1.78
N PRO A 206 44.77 -4.59 -1.88
CA PRO A 206 45.87 -5.49 -1.58
C PRO A 206 46.86 -5.37 -2.73
N LYS A 207 47.83 -4.45 -2.54
CA LYS A 207 49.15 -4.36 -3.20
C LYS A 207 49.15 -4.40 -4.73
N GLY A 208 49.49 -3.25 -5.32
CA GLY A 208 50.09 -3.22 -6.65
C GLY A 208 51.32 -4.15 -6.74
N PRO A 209 51.78 -4.50 -7.94
CA PRO A 209 52.89 -5.42 -8.12
C PRO A 209 54.09 -4.88 -7.35
N ALA A 210 54.61 -5.68 -6.41
CA ALA A 210 55.83 -5.34 -5.69
C ALA A 210 56.95 -5.21 -6.73
N GLU A 211 57.40 -3.97 -6.92
CA GLU A 211 58.56 -3.61 -7.72
C GLU A 211 59.76 -4.31 -7.09
N LYS A 212 60.22 -5.40 -7.71
CA LYS A 212 61.48 -6.03 -7.33
C LYS A 212 62.60 -5.11 -7.79
N GLU A 213 63.22 -4.51 -6.80
CA GLU A 213 64.48 -3.78 -6.82
C GLU A 213 65.51 -4.43 -7.74
N ARG A 214 66.18 -3.57 -8.51
CA ARG A 214 67.29 -3.92 -9.38
C ARG A 214 68.49 -4.32 -8.52
N GLU A 215 69.04 -5.50 -8.77
CA GLU A 215 70.44 -5.75 -8.51
C GLU A 215 71.15 -6.02 -9.84
N THR A 216 72.09 -5.13 -10.18
CA THR A 216 73.18 -5.44 -11.11
C THR A 216 74.45 -5.46 -10.26
N PRO A 217 75.40 -6.37 -10.51
CA PRO A 217 76.51 -5.93 -11.37
C PRO A 217 77.11 -7.00 -12.31
N SER A 218 77.36 -6.53 -13.54
CA SER A 218 78.58 -6.69 -14.35
C SER A 218 79.26 -8.05 -14.59
N GLN A 219 79.22 -8.41 -15.88
CA GLN A 219 80.32 -8.89 -16.75
C GLN A 219 81.11 -10.17 -16.39
N LYS A 220 80.95 -11.21 -17.23
CA LYS A 220 82.09 -11.91 -17.88
C LYS A 220 81.69 -12.69 -19.16
N LYS A 221 82.14 -12.14 -20.30
CA LYS A 221 82.66 -12.74 -21.55
C LYS A 221 82.24 -14.17 -22.00
N LYS A 222 81.67 -14.20 -23.22
CA LYS A 222 81.96 -15.03 -24.43
C LYS A 222 82.87 -16.28 -24.29
N LYS A 223 82.37 -17.43 -24.79
CA LYS A 223 82.95 -18.38 -25.81
C LYS A 223 82.00 -19.61 -25.87
N SER A 224 81.22 -19.87 -26.93
CA SER A 224 81.55 -20.50 -28.24
C SER A 224 82.40 -21.77 -28.17
N GLY A 225 81.81 -22.89 -28.61
CA GLY A 225 82.50 -24.01 -29.29
C GLY A 225 82.51 -25.35 -28.57
N GLY A 226 81.95 -26.40 -29.20
CA GLY A 226 82.16 -27.82 -28.87
C GLY A 226 80.90 -28.64 -28.96
#